data_AF-A0A378TKJ5-F1
#
_entry.id   AF-A0A378TKJ5-F1
#
_cell.length_a   1.000
_cell.length_b   1.000
_cell.length_c   1.000
_cell.angle_alpha   90.00
_cell.angle_beta   90.00
_cell.angle_gamma   90.00
#
_symmetry.space_group_name_H-M   'P 1'
#
loop_
_entity.id
_entity.type
_entity.pdbx_description
1 polymer ?
#
loop_
_entity_poly.entity_id
_entity_poly.type
_entity_poly.pdbx_seq_one_letter_code
_entity_poly.pdbx_strand_id
1 'polypeptide(L)'
;MTVNPGATEKSVLSPELMAKLSQAYQDTYRGPHGDAPGADTADTGPLRQAGTEDHLVSAALLAAHVALARRRAPGQVAVAVHVGDEDFAPALQVVADHGGMQMDSVTLLLHRLGVAYTAIMNPVFGVRRDATGELEDVVPGTGDAPAETWIHIQLAESVNRAALDQAVEALPRVLTDARQVSLDSVAMGSALLSLAALLDADDSGRFSGPDRSDVADLLRWLADSHFVVLGYQRCPVSDGRASVDTSSRLGVLKFREDVLPQLTSDDDLLVLAQATIPSYLRYGTYPYIVVVRENAGAGHAVEHRFVGLFTVAAMSANVLEIPWCPSGFTRRSRWPSRIPATPGSC
;
A
#
# COMPACT_ATOMS: atom_id res chain seq x y z
N MET A 1 -46.64 32.12 17.96
CA MET A 1 -46.63 30.99 17.03
C MET A 1 -46.15 31.50 15.68
N THR A 2 -44.86 31.34 15.40
CA THR A 2 -44.27 31.64 14.10
C THR A 2 -43.65 30.35 13.62
N VAL A 3 -44.37 29.69 12.71
CA VAL A 3 -43.93 28.54 11.95
C VAL A 3 -42.90 29.06 10.96
N ASN A 4 -41.68 28.54 11.00
CA ASN A 4 -40.65 28.79 10.00
C ASN A 4 -40.75 27.67 8.96
N PRO A 5 -41.24 27.93 7.74
CA PRO A 5 -41.42 26.89 6.73
C PRO A 5 -40.14 26.76 5.90
N GLY A 6 -39.69 25.52 5.70
CA GLY A 6 -38.82 25.17 4.58
C GLY A 6 -37.32 25.27 4.85
N ALA A 7 -36.81 24.38 5.70
CA ALA A 7 -35.48 23.84 5.51
C ALA A 7 -35.48 23.13 4.15
N THR A 8 -35.02 23.82 3.11
CA THR A 8 -34.77 23.20 1.81
C THR A 8 -33.62 22.22 1.97
N GLU A 9 -33.89 20.94 1.69
CA GLU A 9 -32.88 19.95 1.37
C GLU A 9 -31.99 20.54 0.27
N LYS A 10 -30.84 21.09 0.65
CA LYS A 10 -29.81 21.48 -0.30
C LYS A 10 -29.33 20.19 -0.95
N SER A 11 -29.79 19.93 -2.17
CA SER A 11 -29.11 19.06 -3.12
C SER A 11 -27.62 19.44 -3.07
N VAL A 12 -26.79 18.50 -2.62
CA VAL A 12 -25.40 18.72 -2.17
C VAL A 12 -24.46 19.14 -3.31
N LEU A 13 -24.93 19.14 -4.56
CA LEU A 13 -24.06 19.31 -5.72
C LEU A 13 -24.68 20.33 -6.68
N SER A 14 -24.06 21.50 -6.81
CA SER A 14 -24.42 22.45 -7.86
C SER A 14 -24.12 21.84 -9.24
N PRO A 15 -24.83 22.22 -10.31
CA PRO A 15 -24.54 21.73 -11.66
C PRO A 15 -23.09 21.97 -12.10
N GLU A 16 -22.52 23.11 -11.69
CA GLU A 16 -21.11 23.44 -11.95
C GLU A 16 -20.15 22.49 -11.23
N LEU A 17 -20.46 22.11 -9.98
CA LEU A 17 -19.65 21.15 -9.24
C LEU A 17 -19.73 19.76 -9.88
N MET A 18 -20.93 19.32 -10.29
CA MET A 18 -21.10 18.05 -11.00
C MET A 18 -20.28 17.98 -12.29
N ALA A 19 -20.24 19.08 -13.07
CA ALA A 19 -19.43 19.14 -14.28
C ALA A 19 -17.93 19.03 -13.97
N LYS A 20 -17.45 19.72 -12.92
CA LYS A 20 -16.05 19.64 -12.46
C LYS A 20 -15.67 18.25 -11.97
N LEU A 21 -16.55 17.60 -11.20
CA LEU A 21 -16.34 16.23 -10.74
C LEU A 21 -16.28 15.29 -11.95
N SER A 22 -17.25 15.38 -12.87
CA SER A 22 -17.28 14.56 -14.09
C SER A 22 -15.97 14.65 -14.87
N GLN A 23 -15.45 15.86 -15.09
CA GLN A 23 -14.17 16.05 -15.76
C GLN A 23 -13.01 15.36 -15.02
N ALA A 24 -12.93 15.48 -13.70
CA ALA A 24 -11.87 14.84 -12.92
C ALA A 24 -11.89 13.30 -13.02
N TYR A 25 -13.07 12.68 -13.10
CA TYR A 25 -13.20 11.25 -13.34
C TYR A 25 -12.72 10.87 -14.75
N GLN A 26 -13.10 11.64 -15.76
CA GLN A 26 -12.66 11.42 -17.14
C GLN A 26 -11.13 11.54 -17.29
N ASP A 27 -10.52 12.53 -16.64
CA ASP A 27 -9.07 12.76 -16.67
C ASP A 27 -8.26 11.58 -16.08
N THR A 28 -8.87 10.86 -15.14
CA THR A 28 -8.28 9.69 -14.48
C THR A 28 -8.76 8.36 -15.04
N TYR A 29 -9.58 8.37 -16.09
CA TYR A 29 -10.05 7.15 -16.73
C TYR A 29 -8.88 6.32 -17.24
N ARG A 30 -8.92 5.04 -16.90
CA ARG A 30 -8.05 3.99 -17.42
C ARG A 30 -8.96 2.83 -17.85
N GLY A 31 -9.09 2.65 -19.17
CA GLY A 31 -9.92 1.61 -19.79
C GLY A 31 -9.34 0.20 -19.63
N PRO A 32 -9.85 -0.79 -20.40
CA PRO A 32 -9.59 -2.21 -20.17
C PRO A 32 -8.10 -2.48 -20.01
N HIS A 33 -7.69 -2.87 -18.80
CA HIS A 33 -6.32 -3.28 -18.57
C HIS A 33 -6.14 -4.63 -19.25
N GLY A 34 -5.22 -4.74 -20.21
CA GLY A 34 -4.87 -6.03 -20.82
C GLY A 34 -4.42 -7.08 -19.79
N ASP A 35 -4.02 -6.63 -18.60
CA ASP A 35 -3.61 -7.45 -17.45
C ASP A 35 -4.71 -7.63 -16.38
N ALA A 36 -5.96 -7.19 -16.62
CA ALA A 36 -7.06 -7.45 -15.68
C ALA A 36 -7.45 -8.94 -15.69
N PRO A 37 -7.71 -9.57 -14.53
CA PRO A 37 -8.17 -10.95 -14.48
C PRO A 37 -9.48 -11.10 -15.26
N GLY A 38 -9.49 -11.91 -16.31
CA GLY A 38 -10.68 -12.17 -17.12
C GLY A 38 -10.87 -11.27 -18.35
N ALA A 39 -9.89 -10.43 -18.70
CA ALA A 39 -9.86 -9.87 -20.05
C ALA A 39 -9.56 -11.02 -21.05
N ASP A 40 -10.49 -11.29 -21.98
CA ASP A 40 -10.21 -12.19 -23.10
C ASP A 40 -8.96 -11.67 -23.83
N THR A 41 -7.89 -12.46 -23.80
CA THR A 41 -6.59 -12.11 -24.36
C THR A 41 -6.64 -12.11 -25.89
N ALA A 42 -7.09 -11.00 -26.47
CA ALA A 42 -6.86 -10.64 -27.86
C ALA A 42 -7.21 -9.16 -28.12
N ASP A 43 -6.36 -8.21 -27.70
CA ASP A 43 -6.02 -7.06 -28.57
C ASP A 43 -4.83 -6.26 -28.03
N THR A 44 -3.70 -6.32 -28.73
CA THR A 44 -2.58 -5.38 -28.56
C THR A 44 -2.65 -4.34 -29.68
N GLY A 45 -3.45 -3.29 -29.47
CA GLY A 45 -3.54 -2.14 -30.37
C GLY A 45 -4.42 -1.02 -29.78
N PRO A 46 -4.13 0.28 -30.04
CA PRO A 46 -4.90 1.37 -29.43
C PRO A 46 -6.24 1.53 -30.15
N LEU A 47 -7.28 0.87 -29.65
CA LEU A 47 -8.65 1.11 -30.07
C LEU A 47 -9.28 2.19 -29.17
N ARG A 48 -9.07 3.45 -29.55
CA ARG A 48 -10.05 4.50 -29.28
C ARG A 48 -11.26 4.23 -30.16
N GLN A 49 -12.28 3.55 -29.63
CA GLN A 49 -13.61 3.54 -30.26
C GLN A 49 -14.30 4.87 -29.96
N ALA A 50 -14.28 5.76 -30.96
CA ALA A 50 -14.82 7.12 -30.93
C ALA A 50 -16.36 7.21 -30.91
N GLY A 51 -17.03 6.40 -30.07
CA GLY A 51 -18.50 6.35 -30.00
C GLY A 51 -19.10 6.22 -28.60
N THR A 52 -18.30 5.98 -27.55
CA THR A 52 -18.74 5.74 -26.16
C THR A 52 -18.44 6.93 -25.21
N GLU A 53 -17.88 8.03 -25.73
CA GLU A 53 -17.33 9.12 -24.92
C GLU A 53 -18.38 9.96 -24.18
N ASP A 54 -19.61 10.06 -24.69
CA ASP A 54 -20.63 10.97 -24.13
C ASP A 54 -21.26 10.50 -22.79
N HIS A 55 -20.95 9.28 -22.31
CA HIS A 55 -21.51 8.80 -21.04
C HIS A 55 -20.62 7.91 -20.18
N LEU A 56 -19.29 8.08 -20.25
CA LEU A 56 -18.35 7.36 -19.38
C LEU A 56 -18.60 7.62 -17.88
N VAL A 57 -19.11 8.80 -17.54
CA VAL A 57 -19.37 9.22 -16.16
C VAL A 57 -20.82 9.70 -16.08
N SER A 58 -21.71 8.87 -15.52
CA SER A 58 -23.12 9.24 -15.34
C SER A 58 -23.32 10.10 -14.09
N ALA A 59 -24.40 10.88 -14.05
CA ALA A 59 -24.76 11.66 -12.87
C ALA A 59 -25.05 10.76 -11.66
N ALA A 60 -25.61 9.57 -11.88
CA ALA A 60 -25.88 8.59 -10.84
C ALA A 60 -24.60 8.01 -10.22
N LEU A 61 -23.58 7.70 -11.03
CA LEU A 61 -22.26 7.29 -10.54
C LEU A 61 -21.69 8.33 -9.58
N LEU A 62 -21.68 9.60 -10.00
CA LEU A 62 -21.15 10.71 -9.21
C LEU A 62 -21.97 10.91 -7.93
N ALA A 63 -23.31 10.88 -8.02
CA ALA A 63 -24.19 11.00 -6.86
C ALA A 63 -23.98 9.88 -5.85
N ALA A 64 -23.81 8.64 -6.31
CA ALA A 64 -23.51 7.48 -5.47
C ALA A 64 -22.15 7.64 -4.76
N HIS A 65 -21.12 8.13 -5.48
CA HIS A 65 -19.80 8.34 -4.90
C HIS A 65 -19.79 9.47 -3.86
N VAL A 66 -20.52 10.57 -4.13
CA VAL A 66 -20.71 11.66 -3.16
C VAL A 66 -21.49 11.17 -1.93
N ALA A 67 -22.50 10.33 -2.12
CA ALA A 67 -23.25 9.73 -1.02
C ALA A 67 -22.34 8.85 -0.15
N LEU A 68 -21.46 8.04 -0.76
CA LEU A 68 -20.43 7.27 -0.05
C LEU A 68 -19.46 8.18 0.70
N ALA A 69 -19.06 9.30 0.11
CA ALA A 69 -18.15 10.27 0.72
C ALA A 69 -18.81 11.16 1.78
N ARG A 70 -20.14 11.10 1.96
CA ARG A 70 -20.89 12.08 2.74
C ARG A 70 -20.45 12.18 4.19
N ARG A 71 -20.21 11.05 4.85
CA ARG A 71 -19.77 10.99 6.24
C ARG A 71 -18.62 10.03 6.41
N ARG A 72 -17.48 10.54 6.88
CA ARG A 72 -16.24 9.78 7.01
C ARG A 72 -15.34 10.42 8.07
N ALA A 73 -14.86 9.64 9.02
CA ALA A 73 -13.83 10.10 9.95
C ALA A 73 -12.44 10.11 9.27
N PRO A 74 -11.50 10.98 9.68
CA PRO A 74 -10.13 10.95 9.17
C PRO A 74 -9.51 9.55 9.30
N GLY A 75 -9.02 8.98 8.20
CA GLY A 75 -8.43 7.62 8.17
C GLY A 75 -9.38 6.45 8.01
N GLN A 76 -10.68 6.69 8.07
CA GLN A 76 -11.65 5.67 7.69
C GLN A 76 -11.59 5.43 6.18
N VAL A 77 -11.72 4.19 5.72
CA VAL A 77 -11.89 3.88 4.30
C VAL A 77 -13.35 3.51 4.10
N ALA A 78 -14.03 4.18 3.17
CA ALA A 78 -15.41 3.88 2.83
C ALA A 78 -15.44 3.07 1.53
N VAL A 79 -16.21 1.99 1.49
CA VAL A 79 -16.32 1.08 0.36
C VAL A 79 -17.80 0.79 0.09
N ALA A 80 -18.23 0.83 -1.16
CA ALA A 80 -19.57 0.42 -1.59
C ALA A 80 -19.50 -0.39 -2.88
N VAL A 81 -20.33 -1.45 -2.95
CA VAL A 81 -20.54 -2.25 -4.16
C VAL A 81 -21.90 -1.91 -4.73
N HIS A 82 -21.95 -1.72 -6.04
CA HIS A 82 -23.15 -1.46 -6.82
C HIS A 82 -23.34 -2.62 -7.80
N VAL A 83 -24.53 -3.23 -7.79
CA VAL A 83 -24.87 -4.39 -8.63
C VAL A 83 -25.05 -4.01 -10.10
N GLY A 84 -25.12 -2.71 -10.40
CA GLY A 84 -25.42 -2.16 -11.71
C GLY A 84 -26.93 -2.10 -11.97
N ASP A 85 -27.37 -1.06 -12.66
CA ASP A 85 -28.75 -0.82 -13.05
C ASP A 85 -28.81 -0.04 -14.38
N GLU A 86 -29.96 0.57 -14.70
CA GLU A 86 -30.11 1.40 -15.90
C GLU A 86 -29.26 2.69 -15.84
N ASP A 87 -28.83 3.12 -14.64
CA ASP A 87 -28.16 4.40 -14.41
C ASP A 87 -26.63 4.31 -14.45
N PHE A 88 -26.04 3.16 -14.05
CA PHE A 88 -24.63 2.85 -14.29
C PHE A 88 -24.28 1.35 -14.12
N ALA A 89 -23.17 0.94 -14.75
CA ALA A 89 -22.66 -0.42 -14.72
C ALA A 89 -22.28 -0.90 -13.30
N PRO A 90 -22.19 -2.23 -13.07
CA PRO A 90 -21.74 -2.76 -11.79
C PRO A 90 -20.39 -2.16 -11.39
N ALA A 91 -20.25 -1.76 -10.14
CA ALA A 91 -19.09 -0.99 -9.72
C ALA A 91 -18.70 -1.20 -8.26
N LEU A 92 -17.42 -0.97 -8.00
CA LEU A 92 -16.86 -0.86 -6.66
C LEU A 92 -16.34 0.57 -6.48
N GLN A 93 -16.91 1.29 -5.53
CA GLN A 93 -16.51 2.66 -5.17
C GLN A 93 -15.79 2.67 -3.83
N VAL A 94 -14.70 3.44 -3.76
CA VAL A 94 -13.88 3.61 -2.57
C VAL A 94 -13.61 5.09 -2.34
N VAL A 95 -13.63 5.52 -1.07
CA VAL A 95 -13.18 6.85 -0.64
C VAL A 95 -12.16 6.67 0.47
N ALA A 96 -10.96 7.19 0.25
CA ALA A 96 -9.86 7.10 1.20
C ALA A 96 -9.03 8.39 1.18
N ASP A 97 -8.22 8.62 2.23
CA ASP A 97 -7.24 9.71 2.19
C ASP A 97 -6.24 9.47 1.06
N HIS A 98 -5.82 10.53 0.40
CA HIS A 98 -4.81 10.45 -0.63
C HIS A 98 -3.44 10.12 0.00
N GLY A 99 -2.68 9.24 -0.65
CA GLY A 99 -1.36 8.82 -0.17
C GLY A 99 -0.63 7.92 -1.15
N GLY A 100 0.65 7.67 -0.86
CA GLY A 100 1.49 6.80 -1.69
C GLY A 100 1.00 5.34 -1.70
N MET A 101 1.37 4.60 -2.75
CA MET A 101 1.13 3.15 -2.89
C MET A 101 -0.34 2.71 -2.99
N GLN A 102 -1.29 3.65 -2.93
CA GLN A 102 -2.71 3.35 -2.85
C GLN A 102 -3.22 2.55 -4.06
N MET A 103 -3.03 3.09 -5.28
CA MET A 103 -3.50 2.44 -6.49
C MET A 103 -2.79 1.11 -6.77
N ASP A 104 -1.47 1.05 -6.58
CA ASP A 104 -0.71 -0.19 -6.70
C ASP A 104 -1.24 -1.29 -5.78
N SER A 105 -1.68 -0.93 -4.57
CA SER A 105 -2.22 -1.88 -3.59
C SER A 105 -3.63 -2.35 -3.97
N VAL A 106 -4.47 -1.45 -4.47
CA VAL A 106 -5.82 -1.77 -4.97
C VAL A 106 -5.74 -2.70 -6.16
N THR A 107 -4.95 -2.36 -7.18
CA THR A 107 -4.83 -3.18 -8.40
C THR A 107 -4.24 -4.55 -8.09
N LEU A 108 -3.23 -4.63 -7.23
CA LEU A 108 -2.65 -5.90 -6.79
C LEU A 108 -3.66 -6.77 -6.03
N LEU A 109 -4.45 -6.19 -5.13
CA LEU A 109 -5.48 -6.91 -4.38
C LEU A 109 -6.53 -7.49 -5.33
N LEU A 110 -7.07 -6.67 -6.24
CA LEU A 110 -8.06 -7.11 -7.23
C LEU A 110 -7.51 -8.20 -8.12
N HIS A 111 -6.28 -8.03 -8.63
CA HIS A 111 -5.62 -9.03 -9.46
C HIS A 111 -5.46 -10.37 -8.73
N ARG A 112 -5.00 -10.33 -7.48
CA ARG A 112 -4.74 -11.53 -6.67
C ARG A 112 -6.01 -12.30 -6.31
N LEU A 113 -7.11 -11.60 -6.07
CA LEU A 113 -8.40 -12.21 -5.80
C LEU A 113 -9.14 -12.64 -7.07
N GLY A 114 -8.65 -12.23 -8.25
CA GLY A 114 -9.30 -12.52 -9.53
C GLY A 114 -10.59 -11.72 -9.74
N VAL A 115 -10.64 -10.48 -9.23
CA VAL A 115 -11.78 -9.58 -9.45
C VAL A 115 -11.66 -8.97 -10.84
N ALA A 116 -12.57 -9.35 -11.74
CA ALA A 116 -12.64 -8.84 -13.10
C ALA A 116 -13.25 -7.42 -13.14
N TYR A 117 -12.57 -6.48 -13.79
CA TYR A 117 -13.01 -5.10 -13.98
C TYR A 117 -12.63 -4.60 -15.38
N THR A 118 -13.40 -3.63 -15.90
CA THR A 118 -13.26 -3.09 -17.26
C THR A 118 -12.62 -1.70 -17.27
N ALA A 119 -12.73 -0.94 -16.18
CA ALA A 119 -12.11 0.38 -16.07
C ALA A 119 -11.87 0.78 -14.62
N ILE A 120 -10.91 1.67 -14.42
CA ILE A 120 -10.65 2.34 -13.14
C ILE A 120 -10.58 3.85 -13.37
N MET A 121 -11.18 4.62 -12.48
CA MET A 121 -11.03 6.07 -12.35
C MET A 121 -10.63 6.36 -10.89
N ASN A 122 -9.71 7.30 -10.68
CA ASN A 122 -9.18 7.60 -9.35
C ASN A 122 -8.86 9.08 -9.17
N PRO A 123 -9.83 10.00 -9.36
CA PRO A 123 -9.61 11.41 -9.13
C PRO A 123 -9.19 11.69 -7.68
N VAL A 124 -8.37 12.74 -7.54
CA VAL A 124 -7.95 13.29 -6.26
C VAL A 124 -8.68 14.60 -6.04
N PHE A 125 -9.24 14.77 -4.85
CA PHE A 125 -10.02 15.94 -4.46
C PHE A 125 -9.47 16.54 -3.17
N GLY A 126 -9.41 17.87 -3.10
CA GLY A 126 -9.29 18.60 -1.85
C GLY A 126 -10.66 18.63 -1.17
N VAL A 127 -10.73 18.16 0.07
CA VAL A 127 -11.99 17.94 0.77
C VAL A 127 -11.99 18.67 2.11
N ARG A 128 -13.07 19.40 2.38
CA ARG A 128 -13.33 20.02 3.69
C ARG A 128 -14.49 19.30 4.37
N ARG A 129 -14.28 18.90 5.63
CA ARG A 129 -15.26 18.22 6.47
C ARG A 129 -15.43 18.95 7.78
N ASP A 130 -16.63 18.84 8.36
CA ASP A 130 -16.90 19.32 9.70
C ASP A 130 -16.32 18.38 10.79
N ALA A 131 -16.49 18.76 12.05
CA ALA A 131 -16.02 17.97 13.19
C ALA A 131 -16.71 16.59 13.34
N THR A 132 -17.85 16.38 12.68
CA THR A 132 -18.58 15.10 12.67
C THR A 132 -18.18 14.20 11.50
N GLY A 133 -17.30 14.70 10.61
CA GLY A 133 -16.85 14.02 9.41
C GLY A 133 -17.78 14.20 8.21
N GLU A 134 -18.76 15.12 8.30
CA GLU A 134 -19.69 15.42 7.22
C GLU A 134 -19.01 16.28 6.14
N LEU A 135 -19.23 15.93 4.87
CA LEU A 135 -18.65 16.61 3.72
C LEU A 135 -19.25 18.01 3.55
N GLU A 136 -18.42 19.05 3.68
CA GLU A 136 -18.84 20.45 3.50
C GLU A 136 -18.50 20.99 2.12
N ASP A 137 -17.34 20.59 1.57
CA ASP A 137 -16.85 21.09 0.28
C ASP A 137 -15.91 20.09 -0.39
N VAL A 138 -15.89 20.09 -1.73
CA VAL A 138 -15.05 19.21 -2.56
C VAL A 138 -14.57 19.97 -3.80
N VAL A 139 -13.27 19.97 -4.02
CA VAL A 139 -12.62 20.66 -5.15
C VAL A 139 -11.68 19.70 -5.87
N PRO A 140 -11.72 19.58 -7.21
CA PRO A 140 -10.75 18.79 -7.97
C PRO A 140 -9.31 19.22 -7.73
N GLY A 141 -8.42 18.24 -7.60
CA GLY A 141 -6.99 18.45 -7.39
C GLY A 141 -6.59 18.58 -5.92
N THR A 142 -5.28 18.69 -5.69
CA THR A 142 -4.71 18.90 -4.36
C THR A 142 -4.54 20.40 -4.12
N GLY A 143 -5.45 21.00 -3.34
CA GLY A 143 -5.33 22.38 -2.87
C GLY A 143 -4.74 22.44 -1.46
N ASP A 144 -5.11 23.49 -0.71
CA ASP A 144 -4.73 23.64 0.72
C ASP A 144 -5.53 22.72 1.67
N ALA A 145 -6.57 22.05 1.16
CA ALA A 145 -7.41 21.13 1.92
C ALA A 145 -6.81 19.71 1.94
N PRO A 146 -7.11 18.90 2.98
CA PRO A 146 -6.79 17.48 2.99
C PRO A 146 -7.26 16.79 1.70
N ALA A 147 -6.37 16.05 1.07
CA ALA A 147 -6.67 15.36 -0.17
C ALA A 147 -7.28 13.98 0.09
N GLU A 148 -8.36 13.67 -0.63
CA GLU A 148 -8.99 12.36 -0.70
C GLU A 148 -8.85 11.80 -2.13
N THR A 149 -8.71 10.49 -2.26
CA THR A 149 -8.79 9.79 -3.55
C THR A 149 -10.08 9.01 -3.59
N TRP A 150 -10.85 9.27 -4.64
CA TRP A 150 -12.15 8.63 -4.87
C TRP A 150 -11.95 7.63 -6.00
N ILE A 151 -11.94 6.35 -5.67
CA ILE A 151 -11.63 5.28 -6.63
C ILE A 151 -12.93 4.66 -7.09
N HIS A 152 -13.21 4.72 -8.39
CA HIS A 152 -14.31 4.03 -9.03
C HIS A 152 -13.76 2.93 -9.92
N ILE A 153 -14.23 1.71 -9.70
CA ILE A 153 -13.79 0.51 -10.41
C ILE A 153 -15.02 -0.07 -11.07
N GLN A 154 -15.08 0.04 -12.40
CA GLN A 154 -16.17 -0.51 -13.20
C GLN A 154 -15.94 -2.01 -13.33
N LEU A 155 -16.81 -2.81 -12.72
CA LEU A 155 -16.70 -4.26 -12.67
C LEU A 155 -17.15 -4.88 -13.99
N ALA A 156 -16.55 -6.02 -14.35
CA ALA A 156 -17.06 -6.80 -15.47
C ALA A 156 -18.39 -7.47 -15.09
N GLU A 157 -19.29 -7.67 -16.06
CA GLU A 157 -20.54 -8.42 -15.82
C GLU A 157 -20.29 -9.85 -15.32
N SER A 158 -19.14 -10.42 -15.70
CA SER A 158 -18.68 -11.75 -15.32
C SER A 158 -18.00 -11.81 -13.94
N VAL A 159 -17.98 -10.71 -13.18
CA VAL A 159 -17.25 -10.63 -11.91
C VAL A 159 -17.68 -11.74 -10.94
N ASN A 160 -16.68 -12.45 -10.39
CA ASN A 160 -16.92 -13.44 -9.35
C ASN A 160 -17.29 -12.74 -8.04
N ARG A 161 -18.55 -12.89 -7.60
CA ARG A 161 -19.07 -12.27 -6.38
C ARG A 161 -18.28 -12.66 -5.11
N ALA A 162 -17.85 -13.92 -4.99
CA ALA A 162 -17.08 -14.37 -3.83
C ALA A 162 -15.69 -13.72 -3.77
N ALA A 163 -15.07 -13.45 -4.94
CA ALA A 163 -13.82 -12.72 -5.01
C ALA A 163 -14.01 -11.22 -4.70
N LEU A 164 -15.12 -10.64 -5.18
CA LEU A 164 -15.49 -9.25 -4.89
C LEU A 164 -15.74 -9.03 -3.39
N ASP A 165 -16.48 -9.93 -2.74
CA ASP A 165 -16.76 -9.84 -1.30
C ASP A 165 -15.46 -9.89 -0.48
N GLN A 166 -14.52 -10.77 -0.85
CA GLN A 166 -13.19 -10.82 -0.23
C GLN A 166 -12.40 -9.52 -0.46
N ALA A 167 -12.52 -8.91 -1.64
CA ALA A 167 -11.85 -7.64 -1.94
C ALA A 167 -12.43 -6.50 -1.09
N VAL A 168 -13.76 -6.43 -0.95
CA VAL A 168 -14.46 -5.44 -0.13
C VAL A 168 -14.06 -5.55 1.33
N GLU A 169 -13.93 -6.77 1.86
CA GLU A 169 -13.48 -7.01 3.24
C GLU A 169 -12.01 -6.62 3.44
N ALA A 170 -11.15 -6.91 2.46
CA ALA A 170 -9.71 -6.65 2.57
C ALA A 170 -9.32 -5.17 2.32
N LEU A 171 -10.04 -4.47 1.45
CA LEU A 171 -9.70 -3.12 0.97
C LEU A 171 -9.45 -2.10 2.10
N PRO A 172 -10.34 -1.97 3.11
CA PRO A 172 -10.11 -1.01 4.19
C PRO A 172 -8.77 -1.21 4.88
N ARG A 173 -8.44 -2.46 5.24
CA ARG A 173 -7.17 -2.79 5.90
C ARG A 173 -5.97 -2.48 5.01
N VAL A 174 -6.02 -2.88 3.73
CA VAL A 174 -4.92 -2.65 2.77
C VAL A 174 -4.67 -1.15 2.57
N LEU A 175 -5.74 -0.36 2.45
CA LEU A 175 -5.63 1.09 2.27
C LEU A 175 -5.19 1.83 3.54
N THR A 176 -5.62 1.37 4.72
CA THR A 176 -5.09 1.86 6.00
C THR A 176 -3.60 1.56 6.15
N ASP A 177 -3.17 0.34 5.81
CA ASP A 177 -1.76 -0.06 5.82
C ASP A 177 -0.94 0.80 4.83
N ALA A 178 -1.42 1.00 3.60
CA ALA A 178 -0.77 1.85 2.59
C ALA A 178 -0.62 3.30 3.07
N ARG A 179 -1.67 3.87 3.67
CA ARG A 179 -1.64 5.22 4.24
C ARG A 179 -0.58 5.31 5.34
N GLN A 180 -0.56 4.35 6.27
CA GLN A 180 0.38 4.39 7.39
C GLN A 180 1.83 4.28 6.92
N VAL A 181 2.12 3.45 5.92
CA VAL A 181 3.43 3.38 5.26
C VAL A 181 3.81 4.71 4.65
N SER A 182 2.88 5.37 3.94
CA SER A 182 3.14 6.68 3.35
C SER A 182 3.48 7.73 4.42
N LEU A 183 2.74 7.75 5.53
CA LEU A 183 2.96 8.69 6.64
C LEU A 183 4.30 8.47 7.35
N ASP A 184 4.69 7.21 7.56
CA ASP A 184 5.91 6.87 8.30
C ASP A 184 7.14 6.69 7.41
N SER A 185 7.02 6.86 6.10
CA SER A 185 8.09 6.59 5.12
C SER A 185 9.42 7.26 5.47
N VAL A 186 9.38 8.56 5.82
CA VAL A 186 10.56 9.32 6.24
C VAL A 186 11.14 8.78 7.54
N ALA A 187 10.30 8.51 8.55
CA ALA A 187 10.75 8.00 9.84
C ALA A 187 11.38 6.60 9.71
N MET A 188 10.83 5.74 8.87
CA MET A 188 11.38 4.41 8.58
C MET A 188 12.73 4.49 7.84
N GLY A 189 12.86 5.38 6.85
CA GLY A 189 14.13 5.65 6.18
C GLY A 189 15.19 6.22 7.13
N SER A 190 14.80 7.17 7.98
CA SER A 190 15.68 7.71 9.03
C SER A 190 16.10 6.62 10.02
N ALA A 191 15.24 5.67 10.37
CA ALA A 191 15.60 4.57 11.26
C ALA A 191 16.68 3.65 10.64
N LEU A 192 16.60 3.34 9.34
CA LEU A 192 17.65 2.59 8.62
C LEU A 192 18.99 3.32 8.66
N LEU A 193 18.99 4.60 8.26
CA LEU A 193 20.22 5.41 8.20
C LEU A 193 20.81 5.66 9.59
N SER A 194 19.97 5.87 10.60
CA SER A 194 20.42 6.04 11.99
C SER A 194 21.09 4.76 12.50
N LEU A 195 20.55 3.60 12.15
CA LEU A 195 21.16 2.32 12.53
C LEU A 195 22.48 2.08 11.81
N ALA A 196 22.58 2.45 10.52
CA ALA A 196 23.84 2.41 9.78
C ALA A 196 24.92 3.31 10.41
N ALA A 197 24.54 4.50 10.90
CA ALA A 197 25.46 5.39 11.61
C ALA A 197 25.88 4.82 12.98
N LEU A 198 24.97 4.16 13.70
CA LEU A 198 25.28 3.50 14.97
C LEU A 198 26.25 2.34 14.79
N LEU A 199 26.15 1.57 13.69
CA LEU A 199 27.07 0.49 13.36
C LEU A 199 28.50 1.00 13.12
N ASP A 200 28.65 2.10 12.37
CA ASP A 200 29.96 2.72 12.10
C ASP A 200 30.62 3.30 13.36
N ALA A 201 29.82 3.89 14.25
CA ALA A 201 30.30 4.59 15.43
C ALA A 201 30.45 3.69 16.68
N ASP A 202 30.22 2.38 16.56
CA ASP A 202 30.26 1.48 17.71
C ASP A 202 31.70 1.16 18.13
N ASP A 203 32.23 1.90 19.10
CA ASP A 203 33.49 1.55 19.76
C ASP A 203 33.26 0.63 20.99
N SER A 204 32.00 0.44 21.38
CA SER A 204 31.59 -0.20 22.64
C SER A 204 31.29 -1.70 22.53
N GLY A 205 31.28 -2.25 21.32
CA GLY A 205 30.97 -3.67 21.06
C GLY A 205 29.48 -4.00 21.23
N ARG A 206 28.58 -3.03 20.99
CA ARG A 206 27.12 -3.25 20.98
C ARG A 206 26.69 -4.12 19.80
N PHE A 207 27.41 -4.07 18.69
CA PHE A 207 27.14 -4.89 17.52
C PHE A 207 28.22 -5.96 17.42
N SER A 208 27.83 -7.24 17.46
CA SER A 208 28.78 -8.36 17.31
C SER A 208 29.22 -8.51 15.86
N GLY A 209 30.46 -8.97 15.65
CA GLY A 209 30.95 -9.40 14.33
C GLY A 209 31.93 -8.43 13.67
N PRO A 210 32.84 -8.93 12.82
CA PRO A 210 33.83 -8.11 12.12
C PRO A 210 33.22 -7.26 10.97
N ASP A 211 32.06 -7.66 10.44
CA ASP A 211 31.47 -7.11 9.20
C ASP A 211 30.59 -5.87 9.41
N ARG A 212 30.78 -5.11 10.51
CA ARG A 212 29.88 -3.98 10.86
C ARG A 212 29.82 -2.88 9.81
N SER A 213 30.97 -2.54 9.22
CA SER A 213 31.05 -1.55 8.14
C SER A 213 30.24 -2.01 6.91
N ASP A 214 30.36 -3.29 6.55
CA ASP A 214 29.65 -3.85 5.39
C ASP A 214 28.14 -3.88 5.64
N VAL A 215 27.69 -4.20 6.86
CA VAL A 215 26.28 -4.12 7.24
C VAL A 215 25.77 -2.69 7.23
N ALA A 216 26.57 -1.72 7.71
CA ALA A 216 26.20 -0.31 7.65
C ALA A 216 26.04 0.17 6.20
N ASP A 217 26.94 -0.20 5.31
CA ASP A 217 26.86 0.11 3.89
C ASP A 217 25.67 -0.58 3.21
N LEU A 218 25.36 -1.82 3.59
CA LEU A 218 24.14 -2.48 3.15
C LEU A 218 22.90 -1.68 3.58
N LEU A 219 22.80 -1.25 4.84
CA LEU A 219 21.63 -0.48 5.30
C LEU A 219 21.48 0.85 4.54
N ARG A 220 22.59 1.53 4.21
CA ARG A 220 22.58 2.72 3.36
C ARG A 220 22.10 2.39 1.94
N TRP A 221 22.60 1.30 1.37
CA TRP A 221 22.19 0.83 0.05
C TRP A 221 20.69 0.50 0.01
N LEU A 222 20.16 -0.18 1.03
CA LEU A 222 18.72 -0.46 1.17
C LEU A 222 17.91 0.84 1.24
N ALA A 223 18.36 1.82 2.02
CA ALA A 223 17.73 3.14 2.11
C ALA A 223 17.82 3.93 0.80
N ASP A 224 18.84 3.69 -0.01
CA ASP A 224 19.04 4.29 -1.34
C ASP A 224 18.23 3.56 -2.42
N SER A 225 16.91 3.48 -2.25
CA SER A 225 15.96 2.95 -3.25
C SER A 225 16.10 1.46 -3.60
N HIS A 226 16.88 0.67 -2.87
CA HIS A 226 16.98 -0.78 -3.07
C HIS A 226 15.99 -1.58 -2.22
N PHE A 227 15.36 -0.95 -1.22
CA PHE A 227 14.37 -1.59 -0.37
C PHE A 227 13.21 -0.65 -0.06
N VAL A 228 11.99 -1.07 -0.39
CA VAL A 228 10.76 -0.38 0.01
C VAL A 228 10.40 -0.83 1.42
N VAL A 229 10.70 0.01 2.41
CA VAL A 229 10.34 -0.26 3.81
C VAL A 229 8.83 -0.11 3.99
N LEU A 230 8.19 -1.18 4.42
CA LEU A 230 6.76 -1.24 4.75
C LEU A 230 6.52 -1.16 6.26
N GLY A 231 7.49 -1.51 7.09
CA GLY A 231 7.34 -1.41 8.54
C GLY A 231 8.66 -1.48 9.27
N TYR A 232 8.69 -0.88 10.45
CA TYR A 232 9.83 -0.96 11.37
C TYR A 232 9.34 -1.14 12.81
N GLN A 233 10.07 -1.95 13.57
CA GLN A 233 9.90 -2.04 15.02
C GLN A 233 11.19 -2.52 15.69
N ARG A 234 11.36 -2.15 16.96
CA ARG A 234 12.39 -2.69 17.86
C ARG A 234 11.78 -3.82 18.67
N CYS A 235 12.52 -4.92 18.76
CA CYS A 235 12.10 -6.09 19.52
C CYS A 235 13.13 -6.41 20.60
N PRO A 236 12.90 -6.02 21.86
CA PRO A 236 13.73 -6.48 22.96
C PRO A 236 13.66 -8.00 23.08
N VAL A 237 14.83 -8.63 23.10
CA VAL A 237 15.04 -10.07 23.21
C VAL A 237 15.56 -10.40 24.60
N SER A 238 14.89 -11.34 25.26
CA SER A 238 15.25 -11.89 26.56
C SER A 238 14.87 -13.37 26.58
N ASP A 239 15.75 -14.23 27.09
CA ASP A 239 15.52 -15.68 27.27
C ASP A 239 14.98 -16.40 26.01
N GLY A 240 15.55 -16.11 24.83
CA GLY A 240 15.12 -16.75 23.58
C GLY A 240 13.80 -16.21 23.00
N ARG A 241 13.22 -15.17 23.62
CA ARG A 241 11.93 -14.60 23.23
C ARG A 241 12.08 -13.13 22.86
N ALA A 242 11.51 -12.77 21.72
CA ALA A 242 11.37 -11.38 21.33
C ALA A 242 10.01 -10.84 21.82
N SER A 243 10.06 -9.66 22.42
CA SER A 243 8.91 -8.81 22.73
C SER A 243 8.87 -7.64 21.75
N VAL A 244 7.77 -6.90 21.68
CA VAL A 244 7.64 -5.74 20.79
C VAL A 244 7.63 -4.46 21.60
N ASP A 245 8.55 -3.52 21.31
CA ASP A 245 8.45 -2.15 21.82
C ASP A 245 7.36 -1.41 21.05
N THR A 246 6.20 -1.26 21.70
CA THR A 246 5.01 -0.69 21.08
C THR A 246 5.20 0.74 20.60
N SER A 247 6.11 1.50 21.22
CA SER A 247 6.40 2.90 20.88
C SER A 247 7.23 3.05 19.61
N SER A 248 7.93 1.99 19.22
CA SER A 248 8.83 1.96 18.06
C SER A 248 8.15 1.57 16.73
N ARG A 249 6.87 1.14 16.78
CA ARG A 249 6.16 0.57 15.63
C ARG A 249 5.84 1.64 14.59
N LEU A 250 6.29 1.42 13.36
CA LEU A 250 6.05 2.26 12.18
C LEU A 250 5.49 1.44 11.01
N GLY A 251 4.80 2.12 10.10
CA GLY A 251 4.23 1.54 8.89
C GLY A 251 3.20 0.46 9.19
N VAL A 252 3.23 -0.66 8.45
CA VAL A 252 2.28 -1.77 8.60
C VAL A 252 2.30 -2.42 9.98
N LEU A 253 3.39 -2.26 10.74
CA LEU A 253 3.54 -2.87 12.06
C LEU A 253 2.79 -2.10 13.15
N LYS A 254 2.38 -0.85 12.89
CA LYS A 254 1.67 0.00 13.87
C LYS A 254 0.37 -0.62 14.38
N PHE A 255 -0.33 -1.38 13.52
CA PHE A 255 -1.60 -2.04 13.84
C PHE A 255 -1.45 -3.55 14.12
N ARG A 256 -0.22 -4.06 14.21
CA ARG A 256 0.06 -5.47 14.46
C ARG A 256 0.43 -5.67 15.91
N GLU A 257 -0.20 -6.65 16.55
CA GLU A 257 0.05 -7.01 17.95
C GLU A 257 0.79 -8.34 18.09
N ASP A 258 1.06 -9.02 16.97
CA ASP A 258 1.67 -10.34 16.96
C ASP A 258 3.08 -10.31 17.55
N VAL A 259 3.31 -11.16 18.55
CA VAL A 259 4.64 -11.42 19.10
C VAL A 259 5.35 -12.37 18.16
N LEU A 260 6.27 -11.82 17.37
CA LEU A 260 7.08 -12.61 16.45
C LEU A 260 8.23 -13.29 17.22
N PRO A 261 8.59 -14.55 16.91
CA PRO A 261 9.72 -15.23 17.56
C PRO A 261 11.03 -14.47 17.32
N GLN A 262 12.04 -14.74 18.16
CA GLN A 262 13.40 -14.28 17.91
C GLN A 262 13.90 -14.81 16.55
N LEU A 263 14.56 -13.97 15.76
CA LEU A 263 15.04 -14.33 14.42
C LEU A 263 16.57 -14.44 14.35
N THR A 264 17.28 -13.92 15.35
CA THR A 264 18.75 -13.91 15.43
C THR A 264 19.26 -14.89 16.47
N SER A 265 20.44 -15.46 16.26
CA SER A 265 21.25 -16.11 17.30
C SER A 265 22.13 -15.07 18.01
N ASP A 266 22.80 -15.43 19.10
CA ASP A 266 23.62 -14.48 19.87
C ASP A 266 24.83 -13.94 19.09
N ASP A 267 25.35 -14.72 18.14
CA ASP A 267 26.49 -14.36 17.30
C ASP A 267 26.07 -13.67 15.98
N ASP A 268 24.77 -13.57 15.68
CA ASP A 268 24.28 -12.99 14.43
C ASP A 268 24.22 -11.45 14.51
N LEU A 269 24.90 -10.76 13.58
CA LEU A 269 24.75 -9.31 13.41
C LEU A 269 23.53 -8.94 12.56
N LEU A 270 23.34 -9.66 11.47
CA LEU A 270 22.36 -9.39 10.43
C LEU A 270 21.70 -10.71 9.99
N VAL A 271 20.37 -10.73 9.97
CA VAL A 271 19.57 -11.84 9.43
C VAL A 271 18.59 -11.30 8.40
N LEU A 272 18.48 -12.00 7.27
CA LEU A 272 17.42 -11.79 6.29
C LEU A 272 16.44 -12.97 6.35
N ALA A 273 15.18 -12.68 6.69
CA ALA A 273 14.10 -13.66 6.68
C ALA A 273 13.04 -13.28 5.64
N GLN A 274 12.23 -14.25 5.22
CA GLN A 274 11.04 -14.00 4.40
C GLN A 274 9.79 -14.21 5.26
N ALA A 275 8.87 -13.24 5.23
CA ALA A 275 7.61 -13.35 5.96
C ALA A 275 6.71 -14.42 5.33
N THR A 276 5.96 -15.11 6.18
CA THR A 276 4.98 -16.13 5.76
C THR A 276 3.61 -15.53 5.44
N ILE A 277 3.37 -14.29 5.87
CA ILE A 277 2.12 -13.56 5.65
C ILE A 277 2.28 -12.70 4.40
N PRO A 278 1.33 -12.79 3.45
CA PRO A 278 1.42 -12.00 2.26
C PRO A 278 1.19 -10.49 2.49
N SER A 279 1.91 -9.68 1.72
CA SER A 279 1.62 -8.25 1.59
C SER A 279 0.68 -8.01 0.41
N TYR A 280 -0.20 -7.01 0.54
CA TYR A 280 -0.94 -6.42 -0.57
C TYR A 280 -0.41 -5.03 -0.93
N LEU A 281 0.67 -4.59 -0.27
CA LEU A 281 1.34 -3.33 -0.54
C LEU A 281 2.49 -3.53 -1.53
N ARG A 282 2.44 -2.83 -2.67
CA ARG A 282 3.44 -2.88 -3.76
C ARG A 282 3.69 -4.29 -4.31
N TYR A 283 4.41 -4.37 -5.43
CA TYR A 283 4.75 -5.63 -6.11
C TYR A 283 5.53 -6.59 -5.19
N GLY A 284 4.99 -7.78 -4.94
CA GLY A 284 5.67 -8.84 -4.20
C GLY A 284 4.76 -9.56 -3.21
N THR A 285 4.65 -10.88 -3.33
CA THR A 285 3.68 -11.66 -2.54
C THR A 285 4.05 -11.73 -1.06
N TYR A 286 5.34 -11.88 -0.74
CA TYR A 286 5.83 -12.12 0.61
C TYR A 286 6.98 -11.16 0.93
N PRO A 287 6.81 -10.24 1.90
CA PRO A 287 7.85 -9.29 2.26
C PRO A 287 9.05 -9.96 2.92
N TYR A 288 10.20 -9.32 2.84
CA TYR A 288 11.42 -9.69 3.56
C TYR A 288 11.49 -8.93 4.88
N ILE A 289 12.15 -9.55 5.86
CA ILE A 289 12.45 -8.97 7.17
C ILE A 289 13.96 -8.88 7.29
N VAL A 290 14.49 -7.66 7.27
CA VAL A 290 15.89 -7.36 7.55
C VAL A 290 16.00 -7.14 9.06
N VAL A 291 16.81 -7.95 9.73
CA VAL A 291 16.96 -7.92 11.19
C VAL A 291 18.41 -7.61 11.53
N VAL A 292 18.63 -6.53 12.27
CA VAL A 292 19.95 -6.20 12.82
C VAL A 292 19.90 -6.36 14.34
N ARG A 293 20.82 -7.12 14.90
CA ARG A 293 20.91 -7.37 16.33
C ARG A 293 21.82 -6.35 17.01
N GLU A 294 21.28 -5.67 18.00
CA GLU A 294 22.04 -4.83 18.92
C GLU A 294 22.13 -5.53 20.28
N ASN A 295 23.34 -5.84 20.76
CA ASN A 295 23.55 -6.41 22.09
C ASN A 295 23.57 -5.28 23.13
N ALA A 296 22.59 -5.30 24.04
CA ALA A 296 22.43 -4.33 25.11
C ALA A 296 23.19 -4.72 26.40
N GLY A 297 23.93 -5.82 26.38
CA GLY A 297 24.69 -6.35 27.51
C GLY A 297 23.87 -7.30 28.40
N ALA A 298 24.55 -8.06 29.26
CA ALA A 298 23.95 -8.97 30.25
C ALA A 298 22.86 -9.91 29.67
N GLY A 299 23.09 -10.48 28.48
CA GLY A 299 22.16 -11.40 27.82
C GLY A 299 20.91 -10.76 27.21
N HIS A 300 20.82 -9.42 27.22
CA HIS A 300 19.75 -8.68 26.56
C HIS A 300 20.20 -8.21 25.19
N ALA A 301 19.32 -8.35 24.22
CA ALA A 301 19.52 -7.82 22.88
C ALA A 301 18.27 -7.10 22.39
N VAL A 302 18.43 -6.27 21.36
CA VAL A 302 17.34 -5.62 20.66
C VAL A 302 17.48 -5.96 19.18
N GLU A 303 16.44 -6.55 18.62
CA GLU A 303 16.36 -6.77 17.18
C GLU A 303 15.66 -5.59 16.52
N HIS A 304 16.37 -4.90 15.64
CA HIS A 304 15.82 -3.90 14.74
C HIS A 304 15.25 -4.61 13.50
N ARG A 305 13.93 -4.66 13.37
CA ARG A 305 13.26 -5.40 12.30
C ARG A 305 12.66 -4.44 11.29
N PHE A 306 13.14 -4.50 10.06
CA PHE A 306 12.60 -3.76 8.92
C PHE A 306 11.88 -4.75 8.01
N VAL A 307 10.57 -4.56 7.83
CA VAL A 307 9.74 -5.33 6.91
C VAL A 307 9.62 -4.56 5.61
N GLY A 308 9.84 -5.22 4.49
CA GLY A 308 9.78 -4.53 3.19
C GLY A 308 9.94 -5.42 1.97
N LEU A 309 10.08 -4.78 0.82
CA LEU A 309 10.20 -5.44 -0.48
C LEU A 309 11.45 -4.93 -1.19
N PHE A 310 12.24 -5.84 -1.75
CA PHE A 310 13.33 -5.46 -2.64
C PHE A 310 12.80 -4.86 -3.94
N THR A 311 13.40 -3.77 -4.39
CA THR A 311 13.01 -3.14 -5.66
C THR A 311 13.52 -3.95 -6.84
N VAL A 312 12.99 -3.67 -8.04
CA VAL A 312 13.52 -4.27 -9.27
C VAL A 312 15.01 -3.97 -9.42
N ALA A 313 15.43 -2.74 -9.11
CA ALA A 313 16.85 -2.34 -9.12
C ALA A 313 17.69 -3.25 -8.21
N ALA A 314 17.24 -3.52 -6.98
CA ALA A 314 17.91 -4.42 -6.07
C ALA A 314 17.94 -5.87 -6.58
N MET A 315 16.85 -6.34 -7.17
CA MET A 315 16.72 -7.70 -7.74
C MET A 315 17.52 -7.89 -9.02
N SER A 316 17.93 -6.81 -9.69
CA SER A 316 18.79 -6.82 -10.88
C SER A 316 20.22 -6.37 -10.62
N ALA A 317 20.54 -5.97 -9.39
CA ALA A 317 21.86 -5.47 -9.03
C ALA A 317 22.93 -6.55 -9.22
N ASN A 318 24.13 -6.12 -9.62
CA ASN A 318 25.26 -7.04 -9.67
C ASN A 318 25.59 -7.48 -8.24
N VAL A 319 25.79 -8.78 -8.01
CA VAL A 319 26.12 -9.32 -6.68
C VAL A 319 27.37 -8.68 -6.08
N LEU A 320 28.30 -8.21 -6.93
CA LEU A 320 29.50 -7.48 -6.50
C LEU A 320 29.23 -6.02 -6.06
N GLU A 321 28.08 -5.46 -6.40
CA GLU A 321 27.65 -4.11 -6.00
C GLU A 321 26.83 -4.12 -4.71
N ILE A 322 26.44 -5.31 -4.22
CA ILE A 322 25.73 -5.47 -2.95
C ILE A 322 26.78 -5.46 -1.83
N PRO A 323 26.78 -4.45 -0.93
CA PRO A 323 27.88 -4.23 0.01
C PRO A 323 28.19 -5.38 0.98
N TRP A 324 27.22 -6.28 1.22
CA TRP A 324 27.42 -7.44 2.07
C TRP A 324 26.97 -8.72 1.36
N CYS A 325 27.90 -9.67 1.23
CA CYS A 325 27.65 -11.04 0.82
C CYS A 325 28.38 -11.97 1.80
N PRO A 326 27.68 -12.68 2.70
CA PRO A 326 28.36 -13.49 3.70
C PRO A 326 29.11 -14.62 3.01
N SER A 327 30.30 -14.94 3.49
CA SER A 327 31.08 -16.12 3.08
C SER A 327 30.38 -17.46 3.37
N GLY A 328 29.26 -17.43 4.12
CA GLY A 328 28.30 -18.52 4.31
C GLY A 328 27.09 -18.53 3.36
N PHE A 329 27.01 -17.63 2.37
CA PHE A 329 26.02 -17.67 1.27
C PHE A 329 26.31 -18.82 0.27
N THR A 330 26.82 -19.95 0.76
CA THR A 330 27.11 -21.13 -0.04
C THR A 330 25.84 -21.94 -0.26
N ARG A 331 25.26 -21.78 -1.46
CA ARG A 331 24.58 -22.81 -2.26
C ARG A 331 23.22 -23.36 -1.80
N ARG A 332 22.64 -22.97 -0.65
CA ARG A 332 21.27 -23.43 -0.26
C ARG A 332 20.18 -22.37 -0.26
N SER A 333 20.53 -21.09 -0.20
CA SER A 333 19.59 -19.97 -0.29
C SER A 333 19.83 -19.27 -1.62
N ARG A 334 19.08 -19.66 -2.66
CA ARG A 334 19.10 -18.92 -3.91
C ARG A 334 18.63 -17.50 -3.60
N TRP A 335 19.52 -16.52 -3.77
CA TRP A 335 19.11 -15.17 -4.22
C TRP A 335 18.04 -15.39 -5.30
N PRO A 336 16.90 -14.67 -5.30
CA PRO A 336 15.74 -14.97 -6.13
C PRO A 336 16.06 -14.88 -7.63
N SER A 337 16.72 -15.93 -8.11
CA SER A 337 17.17 -16.16 -9.46
C SER A 337 16.18 -17.15 -10.04
N ARG A 338 14.98 -16.63 -10.30
CA ARG A 338 14.03 -17.02 -11.34
C ARG A 338 12.64 -16.51 -10.98
N ILE A 339 12.14 -15.61 -11.82
CA ILE A 339 10.72 -15.52 -12.14
C ILE A 339 10.25 -16.96 -12.44
N PRO A 340 9.18 -17.48 -11.82
CA PRO A 340 8.61 -18.75 -12.25
C PRO A 340 8.14 -18.55 -13.69
N ALA A 341 8.83 -19.21 -14.63
CA ALA A 341 8.32 -19.37 -15.98
C ALA A 341 6.94 -20.03 -15.86
N THR A 342 5.93 -19.37 -16.40
CA THR A 342 4.60 -19.93 -16.62
C THR A 342 4.72 -21.24 -17.42
N PRO A 343 4.13 -22.36 -16.96
CA PRO A 343 4.09 -23.57 -17.76
C PRO A 343 2.99 -23.43 -18.80
N GLY A 344 3.38 -23.18 -20.04
CA GLY A 344 2.47 -23.28 -21.18
C GLY A 344 2.79 -22.31 -22.31
N SER A 345 3.77 -22.65 -23.14
CA SER A 345 3.81 -22.39 -24.59
C SER A 345 5.05 -23.10 -25.13
N CYS A 346 4.81 -24.12 -25.97
CA CYS A 346 5.84 -24.70 -26.84
C CYS A 346 6.29 -23.69 -27.90
#